data_AF-A0A8S2FW94-F1
#
_entry.id   AF-A0A8S2FW94-F1
#
_cell.length_a   1.000
_cell.length_b   1.000
_cell.length_c   1.000
_cell.angle_alpha   90.00
_cell.angle_beta   90.00
_cell.angle_gamma   90.00
#
_symmetry.space_group_name_H-M   'P 1'
#
loop_
_entity.id
_entity.type
_entity.pdbx_description
1 polymer ?
#
loop_
_entity_poly.entity_id
_entity_poly.type
_entity_poly.pdbx_seq_one_letter_code
_entity_poly.pdbx_strand_id
1 'polypeptide(L)'
;HGDMLYLVAECDDVLPATSNDYSSSFRGIGIKNDPTMTTGASFSPYSRSGGSYFTNGSSLVSDSIPYGSTSADSNYISKSDLKEDEVDQQLEKIDGRIQRNRDPQLCHHNIHGKCIHCIPIEPYDEDYLRNRNPPIKHMSFRAYIRKLQNASPGDRNIFASLENINCSIKEKCRTGHAPWPKGICTKCQPNSLTLNRQPYRHVDNIMFENGNLVNRFLNYWRSSGFQRVGFLYGRYEVYDGVPLGIRAVVAAIYEPAQ
;
A
#
# COMPACT_ATOMS: atom_id res chain seq x y z
N HIS A 1 -4.98 -15.24 16.15
CA HIS A 1 -4.59 -14.63 14.87
C HIS A 1 -3.45 -13.68 15.16
N GLY A 2 -2.25 -13.97 14.65
CA GLY A 2 -1.11 -13.06 14.79
C GLY A 2 -1.20 -12.01 13.69
N ASP A 3 -1.21 -10.74 14.08
CA ASP A 3 -1.14 -9.64 13.13
C ASP A 3 0.33 -9.45 12.71
N MET A 4 0.53 -9.37 11.40
CA MET A 4 1.84 -9.16 10.78
C MET A 4 1.93 -7.69 10.38
N LEU A 5 2.84 -6.95 11.02
CA LEU A 5 3.14 -5.57 10.69
C LEU A 5 4.35 -5.53 9.75
N TYR A 6 4.23 -4.77 8.66
CA TYR A 6 5.31 -4.53 7.73
C TYR A 6 6.15 -3.36 8.22
N LEU A 7 7.45 -3.58 8.38
CA LEU A 7 8.44 -2.53 8.59
C LEU A 7 9.34 -2.51 7.36
N VAL A 8 9.33 -1.40 6.64
CA VAL A 8 10.32 -1.12 5.59
C VAL A 8 11.55 -0.61 6.32
N ALA A 9 12.63 -1.39 6.32
CA ALA A 9 13.92 -0.91 6.80
C ALA A 9 14.55 -0.08 5.68
N GLU A 10 14.53 1.24 5.82
CA GLU A 10 15.41 2.12 5.06
C GLU A 10 16.82 1.90 5.62
N CYS A 11 17.67 1.21 4.85
CA CYS A 11 19.09 1.09 5.15
C CYS A 11 19.80 2.39 4.75
N ASP A 12 19.63 3.42 5.56
CA ASP A 12 20.57 4.53 5.58
C ASP A 12 21.69 4.20 6.57
N ASP A 13 22.91 4.48 6.13
CA ASP A 13 24.18 4.43 6.86
C ASP A 13 24.98 3.10 6.82
N VAL A 14 25.87 3.06 5.83
CA VAL A 14 27.17 2.38 5.92
C VAL A 14 27.94 3.02 7.08
N LEU A 15 27.93 2.40 8.25
CA LEU A 15 28.80 2.80 9.36
C LEU A 15 30.25 2.39 9.07
N PRO A 16 31.23 3.32 9.10
CA PRO A 16 32.63 2.96 8.98
C PRO A 16 33.11 2.33 10.29
N ALA A 17 33.82 1.21 10.16
CA ALA A 17 34.48 0.54 11.27
C ALA A 17 35.56 1.44 11.89
N THR A 18 35.41 1.82 13.16
CA THR A 18 36.55 2.21 14.02
C THR A 18 36.35 1.68 15.44
N SER A 19 37.49 1.33 16.04
CA SER A 19 37.70 0.56 17.25
C SER A 19 37.59 1.34 18.55
N ASN A 20 37.16 0.62 19.59
CA ASN A 20 37.46 0.73 21.03
C ASN A 20 37.05 1.99 21.84
N ASP A 21 36.24 1.65 22.86
CA ASP A 21 36.43 1.93 24.29
C ASP A 21 35.62 3.03 25.03
N TYR A 22 35.08 2.57 26.17
CA TYR A 22 34.55 3.23 27.37
C TYR A 22 33.13 3.84 27.41
N SER A 23 32.28 3.09 28.14
CA SER A 23 31.26 3.50 29.13
C SER A 23 30.44 4.78 28.92
N SER A 24 29.11 4.64 28.96
CA SER A 24 28.28 5.41 29.90
C SER A 24 26.81 4.92 29.94
N SER A 25 26.39 4.56 31.15
CA SER A 25 25.07 4.78 31.78
C SER A 25 23.93 5.25 30.86
N PHE A 26 22.91 4.40 30.66
CA PHE A 26 21.57 4.87 30.32
C PHE A 26 20.60 4.63 31.48
N ARG A 27 20.06 5.74 31.99
CA ARG A 27 19.04 5.83 33.03
C ARG A 27 17.70 5.36 32.46
N GLY A 28 17.06 4.41 33.14
CA GLY A 28 15.66 4.08 32.90
C GLY A 28 14.74 5.17 33.44
N ILE A 29 13.66 5.46 32.71
CA ILE A 29 12.46 6.10 33.25
C ILE A 29 11.25 5.44 32.60
N GLY A 30 10.51 4.66 33.39
CA GLY A 30 9.18 4.17 33.04
C GLY A 30 8.14 5.26 33.22
N ILE A 31 6.99 5.12 32.54
CA ILE A 31 5.81 5.95 32.80
C ILE A 31 4.62 5.04 33.09
N LYS A 32 3.98 5.38 34.20
CA LYS A 32 2.92 4.71 34.92
C LYS A 32 1.56 5.00 34.28
N ASN A 33 0.67 4.02 34.33
CA ASN A 33 -0.77 4.20 34.14
C ASN A 33 -1.38 4.76 35.42
N ASP A 34 -2.31 5.73 35.31
CA ASP A 34 -3.48 5.81 36.20
C ASP A 34 -4.63 6.59 35.55
N PRO A 35 -5.90 6.24 35.81
CA PRO A 35 -7.09 6.85 35.23
C PRO A 35 -7.72 7.88 36.18
N THR A 36 -8.45 8.87 35.64
CA THR A 36 -9.68 9.49 36.18
C THR A 36 -9.94 10.86 35.55
N MET A 37 -11.16 11.07 35.05
CA MET A 37 -12.04 12.20 35.39
C MET A 37 -13.13 12.39 34.31
N THR A 38 -14.35 12.13 34.75
CA THR A 38 -15.65 12.48 34.17
C THR A 38 -15.96 13.98 34.28
N THR A 39 -16.65 14.52 33.27
CA THR A 39 -17.74 15.53 33.27
C THR A 39 -17.76 16.11 31.84
N GLY A 40 -18.86 16.23 31.08
CA GLY A 40 -20.27 16.41 31.39
C GLY A 40 -20.73 17.70 30.70
N ALA A 41 -21.28 17.62 29.48
CA ALA A 41 -22.08 18.70 28.87
C ALA A 41 -22.86 18.24 27.62
N SER A 42 -24.13 17.93 27.86
CA SER A 42 -25.31 18.49 27.16
C SER A 42 -25.45 18.38 25.63
N PHE A 43 -26.32 17.45 25.24
CA PHE A 43 -27.02 17.43 23.96
C PHE A 43 -28.11 18.52 23.89
N SER A 44 -28.34 19.06 22.70
CA SER A 44 -29.63 19.63 22.32
C SER A 44 -29.92 19.33 20.83
N PRO A 45 -31.13 18.84 20.48
CA PRO A 45 -31.47 18.46 19.11
C PRO A 45 -32.28 19.56 18.41
N TYR A 46 -32.06 19.75 17.11
CA TYR A 46 -33.03 20.39 16.23
C TYR A 46 -33.34 19.49 15.04
N SER A 47 -34.61 19.07 14.99
CA SER A 47 -35.30 18.47 13.86
C SER A 47 -35.65 19.56 12.83
N ARG A 48 -35.60 19.27 11.52
CA ARG A 48 -36.77 18.96 10.66
C ARG A 48 -36.45 19.09 9.14
N SER A 49 -36.85 18.03 8.42
CA SER A 49 -37.56 17.98 7.12
C SER A 49 -37.06 18.70 5.87
N GLY A 50 -37.07 17.95 4.75
CA GLY A 50 -37.47 18.48 3.44
C GLY A 50 -36.65 17.94 2.28
N GLY A 51 -37.20 16.99 1.52
CA GLY A 51 -36.58 16.49 0.29
C GLY A 51 -36.71 17.43 -0.89
N SER A 52 -35.85 17.27 -1.90
CA SER A 52 -36.19 17.48 -3.31
C SER A 52 -35.12 16.86 -4.21
N TYR A 53 -35.61 16.19 -5.24
CA TYR A 53 -34.85 15.66 -6.37
C TYR A 53 -34.52 16.82 -7.31
N PHE A 54 -33.26 16.97 -7.73
CA PHE A 54 -32.94 17.70 -8.95
C PHE A 54 -31.77 17.06 -9.70
N THR A 55 -32.00 16.98 -11.01
CA THR A 55 -31.22 16.41 -12.09
C THR A 55 -30.23 17.41 -12.69
N ASN A 56 -29.21 16.84 -13.35
CA ASN A 56 -28.44 17.38 -14.49
C ASN A 56 -27.37 18.46 -14.27
N GLY A 57 -26.15 18.11 -14.69
CA GLY A 57 -25.57 18.68 -15.91
C GLY A 57 -24.55 19.80 -15.76
N SER A 58 -23.29 19.49 -16.14
CA SER A 58 -22.26 20.41 -16.65
C SER A 58 -21.73 21.45 -15.64
N SER A 59 -20.44 21.78 -15.54
CA SER A 59 -19.42 21.94 -16.56
C SER A 59 -18.07 22.00 -15.84
N LEU A 60 -17.06 21.32 -16.38
CA LEU A 60 -15.66 21.48 -15.96
C LEU A 60 -15.19 22.85 -16.45
N VAL A 61 -15.05 23.80 -15.54
CA VAL A 61 -14.32 25.06 -15.80
C VAL A 61 -12.88 24.81 -15.39
N SER A 62 -12.02 24.68 -16.39
CA SER A 62 -10.58 24.59 -16.27
C SER A 62 -10.00 26.00 -16.10
N ASP A 63 -9.72 26.40 -14.87
CA ASP A 63 -8.89 27.57 -14.61
C ASP A 63 -7.46 27.14 -14.30
N SER A 64 -6.66 27.10 -15.35
CA SER A 64 -5.21 27.03 -15.32
C SER A 64 -4.62 28.38 -14.91
N ILE A 65 -3.99 28.45 -13.72
CA ILE A 65 -3.12 29.57 -13.34
C ILE A 65 -1.67 29.07 -13.25
N PRO A 66 -0.70 29.71 -13.96
CA PRO A 66 0.71 29.34 -13.91
C PRO A 66 1.36 29.96 -12.67
N TYR A 67 1.79 29.14 -11.71
CA TYR A 67 2.61 29.62 -10.59
C TYR A 67 4.08 29.33 -10.87
N GLY A 68 4.86 30.40 -11.06
CA GLY A 68 6.30 30.35 -11.26
C GLY A 68 7.02 29.63 -10.12
N SER A 69 7.87 28.69 -10.50
CA SER A 69 8.74 27.93 -9.61
C SER A 69 9.80 28.84 -9.01
N THR A 70 9.69 29.13 -7.72
CA THR A 70 10.84 29.49 -6.89
C THR A 70 11.09 28.33 -5.93
N SER A 71 12.26 27.74 -6.11
CA SER A 71 12.81 26.58 -5.42
C SER A 71 13.15 26.87 -3.96
N ALA A 72 12.66 26.05 -3.05
CA ALA A 72 13.31 25.72 -1.79
C ALA A 72 12.62 24.51 -1.11
N ASP A 73 13.42 23.47 -0.89
CA ASP A 73 13.26 22.39 0.09
C ASP A 73 12.11 21.38 -0.10
N SER A 74 12.34 20.47 -1.04
CA SER A 74 12.05 19.06 -0.83
C SER A 74 13.21 18.27 -1.43
N ASN A 75 13.85 17.38 -0.67
CA ASN A 75 14.62 16.27 -1.24
C ASN A 75 13.65 15.38 -2.01
N TYR A 76 13.22 15.87 -3.18
CA TYR A 76 12.48 15.10 -4.14
C TYR A 76 13.54 14.24 -4.80
N ILE A 77 13.73 13.02 -4.27
CA ILE A 77 14.57 12.04 -4.95
C ILE A 77 14.05 11.98 -6.37
N SER A 78 14.89 12.38 -7.32
CA SER A 78 14.48 12.39 -8.71
C SER A 78 14.13 10.95 -9.07
N LYS A 79 13.01 10.72 -9.75
CA LYS A 79 12.55 9.37 -10.09
C LYS A 79 13.62 8.58 -10.87
N SER A 80 14.56 9.28 -11.52
CA SER A 80 15.72 8.73 -12.22
C SER A 80 16.79 8.10 -11.31
N ASP A 81 16.85 8.45 -10.02
CA ASP A 81 17.88 7.97 -9.10
C ASP A 81 17.41 6.76 -8.27
N LEU A 82 16.12 6.42 -8.32
CA LEU A 82 15.55 5.28 -7.59
C LEU A 82 15.71 3.99 -8.39
N LYS A 83 16.53 3.07 -7.88
CA LYS A 83 16.66 1.72 -8.43
C LYS A 83 15.52 0.85 -7.91
N GLU A 84 14.65 0.39 -8.81
CA GLU A 84 13.58 -0.56 -8.48
C GLU A 84 14.15 -1.94 -8.11
N ASP A 85 13.40 -2.69 -7.31
CA ASP A 85 13.75 -4.05 -6.92
C ASP A 85 13.85 -4.98 -8.14
N GLU A 86 14.72 -5.99 -8.05
CA GLU A 86 14.94 -6.94 -9.15
C GLU A 86 13.67 -7.68 -9.57
N VAL A 87 12.81 -8.03 -8.60
CA VAL A 87 11.52 -8.69 -8.86
C VAL A 87 10.56 -7.79 -9.66
N ASP A 88 10.58 -6.49 -9.41
CA ASP A 88 9.71 -5.54 -10.10
C ASP A 88 10.15 -5.35 -11.55
N GLN A 89 11.47 -5.25 -11.79
CA GLN A 89 12.04 -5.21 -13.13
C GLN A 89 11.75 -6.49 -13.95
N GLN A 90 11.64 -7.64 -13.28
CA GLN A 90 11.22 -8.89 -13.91
C GLN A 90 9.72 -8.85 -14.28
N LEU A 91 8.87 -8.41 -13.34
CA LEU A 91 7.42 -8.33 -13.55
C LEU A 91 7.01 -7.31 -14.62
N GLU A 92 7.79 -6.23 -14.79
CA GLU A 92 7.54 -5.24 -15.83
C GLU A 92 7.57 -5.88 -17.24
N LYS A 93 8.50 -6.82 -17.47
CA LYS A 93 8.69 -7.51 -18.76
C LYS A 93 7.60 -8.54 -19.07
N ILE A 94 6.77 -8.91 -18.10
CA ILE A 94 5.77 -9.98 -18.23
C ILE A 94 4.41 -9.38 -18.58
N ASP A 95 3.78 -9.77 -19.70
CA ASP A 95 2.47 -9.24 -20.14
C ASP A 95 1.32 -9.51 -19.14
N GLY A 96 1.39 -10.58 -18.35
CA GLY A 96 0.45 -10.84 -17.25
C GLY A 96 -1.00 -11.14 -17.66
N ARG A 97 -1.34 -11.04 -18.95
CA ARG A 97 -2.65 -11.41 -19.48
C ARG A 97 -2.88 -12.90 -19.34
N ILE A 98 -4.07 -13.25 -18.86
CA ILE A 98 -4.46 -14.63 -18.61
C ILE A 98 -5.02 -15.21 -19.91
N GLN A 99 -4.36 -16.24 -20.42
CA GLN A 99 -4.80 -16.96 -21.62
C GLN A 99 -6.04 -17.80 -21.29
N ARG A 100 -7.07 -17.72 -22.13
CA ARG A 100 -8.28 -18.55 -22.01
C ARG A 100 -8.30 -19.61 -23.10
N ASN A 101 -8.78 -20.79 -22.74
CA ASN A 101 -9.05 -21.84 -23.70
C ASN A 101 -10.34 -21.54 -24.48
N ARG A 102 -10.45 -22.11 -25.69
CA ARG A 102 -11.68 -22.02 -26.48
C ARG A 102 -12.81 -22.73 -25.73
N ASP A 103 -13.92 -22.03 -25.55
CA ASP A 103 -15.15 -22.61 -25.03
C ASP A 103 -15.90 -23.36 -26.14
N PRO A 104 -16.11 -24.69 -26.04
CA PRO A 104 -16.79 -25.45 -27.09
C PRO A 104 -18.24 -25.01 -27.35
N GLN A 105 -18.92 -24.42 -26.37
CA GLN A 105 -20.32 -24.03 -26.46
C GLN A 105 -20.49 -22.58 -26.93
N LEU A 106 -19.60 -21.67 -26.48
CA LEU A 106 -19.73 -20.23 -26.75
C LEU A 106 -18.86 -19.74 -27.92
N CYS A 107 -17.83 -20.50 -28.33
CA CYS A 107 -16.93 -20.10 -29.41
C CYS A 107 -17.34 -20.64 -30.79
N HIS A 108 -18.09 -19.83 -31.54
CA HIS A 108 -18.46 -20.09 -32.94
C HIS A 108 -17.44 -19.52 -33.94
N HIS A 109 -16.20 -19.99 -33.88
CA HIS A 109 -15.15 -19.61 -34.83
C HIS A 109 -14.21 -20.78 -35.14
N ASN A 110 -13.47 -20.67 -36.25
CA ASN A 110 -12.45 -21.64 -36.63
C ASN A 110 -11.29 -21.67 -35.62
N ILE A 111 -10.39 -22.66 -35.75
CA ILE A 111 -9.28 -22.92 -34.82
C ILE A 111 -8.40 -21.68 -34.59
N HIS A 112 -8.16 -20.87 -35.63
CA HIS A 112 -7.35 -19.65 -35.55
C HIS A 112 -8.14 -18.36 -35.27
N GLY A 113 -9.48 -18.45 -35.20
CA GLY A 113 -10.31 -17.31 -34.81
C GLY A 113 -10.20 -17.02 -33.32
N LYS A 114 -10.47 -15.77 -32.93
CA LYS A 114 -10.63 -15.36 -31.53
C LYS A 114 -11.95 -14.61 -31.37
N CYS A 115 -12.67 -14.85 -30.28
CA CYS A 115 -13.88 -14.13 -29.90
C CYS A 115 -13.80 -13.65 -28.44
N ILE A 116 -14.81 -12.91 -27.99
CA ILE A 116 -14.89 -12.38 -26.61
C ILE A 116 -14.81 -13.45 -25.52
N HIS A 117 -15.05 -14.73 -25.82
CA HIS A 117 -14.97 -15.83 -24.87
C HIS A 117 -13.59 -16.51 -24.79
N CYS A 118 -12.69 -16.29 -25.77
CA CYS A 118 -11.38 -16.93 -25.80
C CYS A 118 -10.21 -15.94 -25.94
N ILE A 119 -10.47 -14.63 -26.08
CA ILE A 119 -9.40 -13.63 -25.98
C ILE A 119 -8.77 -13.64 -24.57
N PRO A 120 -7.48 -13.35 -24.45
CA PRO A 120 -6.83 -13.17 -23.15
C PRO A 120 -7.54 -12.08 -22.34
N ILE A 121 -7.64 -12.29 -21.04
CA ILE A 121 -8.24 -11.32 -20.12
C ILE A 121 -7.15 -10.59 -19.35
N GLU A 122 -7.49 -9.39 -18.89
CA GLU A 122 -6.60 -8.54 -18.13
C GLU A 122 -6.33 -9.13 -16.73
N PRO A 123 -5.13 -8.92 -16.15
CA PRO A 123 -4.75 -9.50 -14.86
C PRO A 123 -5.59 -9.01 -13.66
N TYR A 124 -6.31 -7.91 -13.82
CA TYR A 124 -7.18 -7.28 -12.81
C TYR A 124 -8.67 -7.55 -13.02
N ASP A 125 -9.02 -8.54 -13.85
CA ASP A 125 -10.41 -8.94 -14.08
C ASP A 125 -11.05 -9.53 -12.81
N GLU A 126 -12.07 -8.86 -12.29
CA GLU A 126 -12.68 -9.19 -10.99
C GLU A 126 -13.40 -10.56 -11.01
N ASP A 127 -13.97 -10.95 -12.14
CA ASP A 127 -14.69 -12.22 -12.30
C ASP A 127 -13.71 -13.39 -12.29
N TYR A 128 -12.57 -13.26 -12.98
CA TYR A 128 -11.50 -14.25 -12.92
C TYR A 128 -10.93 -14.40 -11.51
N LEU A 129 -10.64 -13.29 -10.82
CA LEU A 129 -10.07 -13.33 -9.48
C LEU A 129 -11.03 -13.99 -8.48
N ARG A 130 -12.33 -13.73 -8.60
CA ARG A 130 -13.38 -14.31 -7.75
C ARG A 130 -13.61 -15.79 -8.01
N ASN A 131 -13.56 -16.21 -9.28
CA ASN A 131 -13.89 -17.59 -9.69
C ASN A 131 -12.70 -18.56 -9.61
N ARG A 132 -11.50 -18.09 -9.28
CA ARG A 132 -10.35 -18.96 -9.02
C ARG A 132 -10.60 -19.85 -7.80
N ASN A 133 -9.99 -21.03 -7.78
CA ASN A 133 -10.01 -21.92 -6.63
C ASN A 133 -8.58 -22.11 -6.07
N PRO A 134 -8.24 -21.54 -4.90
CA PRO A 134 -9.06 -20.66 -4.05
C PRO A 134 -9.26 -19.25 -4.64
N PRO A 135 -10.33 -18.51 -4.23
CA PRO A 135 -10.57 -17.15 -4.72
C PRO A 135 -9.47 -16.17 -4.33
N ILE A 136 -9.09 -15.31 -5.28
CA ILE A 136 -8.13 -14.24 -5.04
C ILE A 136 -8.89 -13.01 -4.52
N LYS A 137 -8.68 -12.69 -3.24
CA LYS A 137 -9.37 -11.59 -2.55
C LYS A 137 -8.90 -10.18 -2.94
N HIS A 138 -7.62 -10.06 -3.32
CA HIS A 138 -6.96 -8.81 -3.68
C HIS A 138 -6.11 -9.05 -4.91
N MET A 139 -6.15 -8.12 -5.87
CA MET A 139 -5.23 -8.17 -7.01
C MET A 139 -3.79 -7.85 -6.55
N SER A 140 -2.81 -8.29 -7.32
CA SER A 140 -1.42 -7.88 -7.10
C SER A 140 -1.27 -6.39 -7.35
N PHE A 141 -0.32 -5.75 -6.66
CA PHE A 141 -0.05 -4.33 -6.87
C PHE A 141 0.29 -4.01 -8.32
N ARG A 142 1.04 -4.88 -9.01
CA ARG A 142 1.38 -4.67 -10.43
C ARG A 142 0.18 -4.80 -11.37
N ALA A 143 -0.78 -5.69 -11.08
CA ALA A 143 -2.05 -5.69 -11.80
C ALA A 143 -2.85 -4.39 -11.57
N TYR A 144 -2.81 -3.85 -10.35
CA TYR A 144 -3.45 -2.56 -10.03
C TYR A 144 -2.80 -1.38 -10.76
N ILE A 145 -1.47 -1.33 -10.85
CA ILE A 145 -0.76 -0.32 -11.66
C ILE A 145 -1.23 -0.36 -13.12
N ARG A 146 -1.33 -1.56 -13.71
CA ARG A 146 -1.84 -1.72 -15.09
C ARG A 146 -3.28 -1.28 -15.25
N LYS A 147 -4.13 -1.54 -14.25
CA LYS A 147 -5.51 -1.04 -14.23
C LYS A 147 -5.56 0.49 -14.30
N LEU A 148 -4.71 1.17 -13.53
CA LEU A 148 -4.62 2.64 -13.54
C LEU A 148 -4.08 3.20 -14.87
N GLN A 149 -3.05 2.54 -15.43
CA GLN A 149 -2.48 2.93 -16.73
C GLN A 149 -3.51 2.78 -17.86
N ASN A 150 -4.23 1.65 -17.91
CA ASN A 150 -5.23 1.40 -18.95
C ASN A 150 -6.49 2.26 -18.79
N ALA A 151 -6.78 2.76 -17.57
CA ALA A 151 -7.91 3.66 -17.31
C ALA A 151 -7.68 5.08 -17.84
N SER A 152 -6.46 5.45 -18.22
CA SER A 152 -6.12 6.76 -18.80
C SER A 152 -5.61 6.59 -20.24
N PRO A 153 -6.49 6.50 -21.26
CA PRO A 153 -6.12 6.03 -22.60
C PRO A 153 -5.44 7.09 -23.50
N GLY A 154 -5.09 8.26 -22.95
CA GLY A 154 -4.72 9.46 -23.72
C GLY A 154 -3.27 9.50 -24.22
N ASP A 155 -2.31 9.07 -23.41
CA ASP A 155 -0.90 9.00 -23.79
C ASP A 155 -0.28 7.72 -23.21
N ARG A 156 0.48 6.98 -24.03
CA ARG A 156 1.28 5.83 -23.57
C ARG A 156 2.36 6.21 -22.54
N ASN A 157 2.51 7.51 -22.26
CA ASN A 157 3.35 8.11 -21.24
C ASN A 157 2.57 8.58 -19.99
N ILE A 158 1.28 8.26 -19.86
CA ILE A 158 0.53 8.58 -18.62
C ILE A 158 1.03 7.66 -17.51
N PHE A 159 1.84 8.24 -16.64
CA PHE A 159 2.28 7.62 -15.40
C PHE A 159 1.06 7.20 -14.59
N ALA A 160 1.06 5.96 -14.08
CA ALA A 160 0.08 5.55 -13.08
C ALA A 160 0.15 6.55 -11.91
N SER A 161 -0.86 7.39 -11.75
CA SER A 161 -0.93 8.34 -10.65
C SER A 161 -1.25 7.57 -9.38
N LEU A 162 -0.21 7.15 -8.67
CA LEU A 162 -0.35 6.61 -7.33
C LEU A 162 -0.60 7.75 -6.35
N GLU A 163 -1.74 7.71 -5.67
CA GLU A 163 -2.06 8.67 -4.63
C GLU A 163 -1.26 8.35 -3.35
N ASN A 164 -0.39 9.27 -2.95
CA ASN A 164 0.19 9.24 -1.62
C ASN A 164 -0.72 10.03 -0.68
N ILE A 165 -1.54 9.33 0.09
CA ILE A 165 -2.50 9.94 1.02
C ILE A 165 -1.73 10.59 2.17
N ASN A 166 -1.72 11.92 2.20
CA ASN A 166 -1.14 12.69 3.28
C ASN A 166 -2.25 13.32 4.13
N CYS A 167 -2.43 12.81 5.35
CA CYS A 167 -3.39 13.33 6.33
C CYS A 167 -2.77 14.33 7.31
N SER A 168 -1.53 14.76 7.07
CA SER A 168 -0.86 15.76 7.89
C SER A 168 -1.33 17.18 7.52
N ILE A 169 -1.32 18.07 8.51
CA ILE A 169 -1.61 19.49 8.30
C ILE A 169 -0.46 20.09 7.48
N LYS A 170 -0.79 20.91 6.48
CA LYS A 170 0.24 21.63 5.72
C LYS A 170 0.84 22.73 6.59
N GLU A 171 2.11 22.56 6.96
CA GLU A 171 2.80 23.47 7.90
C GLU A 171 2.97 24.90 7.36
N LYS A 172 3.33 25.04 6.09
CA LYS A 172 3.57 26.34 5.43
C LYS A 172 2.34 26.83 4.66
N CYS A 173 1.33 27.31 5.38
CA CYS A 173 0.14 27.85 4.73
C CYS A 173 0.32 29.32 4.30
N ARG A 174 0.06 29.62 3.03
CA ARG A 174 0.27 30.95 2.42
C ARG A 174 -0.82 31.98 2.73
N THR A 175 -1.85 31.61 3.50
CA THR A 175 -3.03 32.46 3.77
C THR A 175 -2.87 33.40 4.96
N GLY A 176 -1.66 33.57 5.51
CA GLY A 176 -1.37 34.59 6.52
C GLY A 176 -1.90 34.31 7.93
N HIS A 177 -2.33 33.09 8.25
CA HIS A 177 -2.62 32.70 9.63
C HIS A 177 -1.33 32.29 10.36
N ALA A 178 -1.37 32.35 11.69
CA ALA A 178 -0.28 31.82 12.51
C ALA A 178 -0.05 30.31 12.22
N PRO A 179 1.19 29.82 12.27
CA PRO A 179 1.47 28.41 12.05
C PRO A 179 0.76 27.51 13.08
N TRP A 180 0.48 26.27 12.69
CA TRP A 180 -0.02 25.25 13.60
C TRP A 180 0.93 25.12 14.81
N PRO A 181 0.43 25.03 16.07
CA PRO A 181 -0.96 24.84 16.50
C PRO A 181 -1.79 26.12 16.74
N LYS A 182 -1.25 27.30 16.43
CA LYS A 182 -1.89 28.59 16.77
C LYS A 182 -2.92 29.09 15.75
N GLY A 183 -2.97 28.49 14.56
CA GLY A 183 -3.94 28.83 13.52
C GLY A 183 -4.07 27.74 12.47
N ILE A 184 -5.29 27.57 11.93
CA ILE A 184 -5.61 26.64 10.85
C ILE A 184 -6.66 27.27 9.94
N CYS A 185 -6.59 26.98 8.64
CA CYS A 185 -7.63 27.33 7.67
C CYS A 185 -8.06 26.10 6.88
N THR A 186 -9.16 26.20 6.15
CA THR A 186 -9.68 25.12 5.29
C THR A 186 -8.70 24.70 4.18
N LYS A 187 -7.72 25.54 3.81
CA LYS A 187 -6.72 25.22 2.78
C LYS A 187 -5.52 24.42 3.29
N CYS A 188 -5.19 24.52 4.58
CA CYS A 188 -4.12 23.72 5.21
C CYS A 188 -4.63 22.53 6.00
N GLN A 189 -5.92 22.52 6.34
CA GLN A 189 -6.59 21.35 6.89
C GLN A 189 -6.54 20.20 5.87
N PRO A 190 -6.20 18.97 6.31
CA PRO A 190 -6.29 17.81 5.44
C PRO A 190 -7.75 17.54 5.04
N ASN A 191 -7.94 17.00 3.84
CA ASN A 191 -9.26 16.62 3.37
C ASN A 191 -9.83 15.50 4.25
N SER A 192 -11.16 15.48 4.41
CA SER A 192 -11.85 14.36 5.06
C SER A 192 -11.57 13.08 4.29
N LEU A 193 -11.16 12.04 5.01
CA LEU A 193 -10.83 10.74 4.44
C LEU A 193 -12.01 9.77 4.58
N THR A 194 -12.36 9.09 3.49
CA THR A 194 -13.30 7.96 3.51
C THR A 194 -12.51 6.66 3.41
N LEU A 195 -12.66 5.78 4.40
CA LEU A 195 -11.97 4.50 4.45
C LEU A 195 -12.67 3.47 3.56
N ASN A 196 -12.10 3.22 2.38
CA ASN A 196 -12.53 2.16 1.48
C ASN A 196 -11.66 0.91 1.66
N ARG A 197 -12.19 -0.28 1.33
CA ARG A 197 -11.39 -1.51 1.29
C ARG A 197 -10.30 -1.37 0.22
N GLN A 198 -9.04 -1.59 0.59
CA GLN A 198 -7.94 -1.61 -0.37
C GLN A 198 -8.13 -2.75 -1.38
N PRO A 199 -8.15 -2.49 -2.70
CA PRO A 199 -8.44 -3.51 -3.70
C PRO A 199 -7.23 -4.37 -4.09
N TYR A 200 -6.02 -3.95 -3.68
CA TYR A 200 -4.75 -4.60 -4.01
C TYR A 200 -3.92 -4.86 -2.76
N ARG A 201 -2.83 -5.63 -2.92
CA ARG A 201 -1.77 -5.80 -1.92
C ARG A 201 -0.40 -5.83 -2.60
N HIS A 202 0.65 -5.47 -1.87
CA HIS A 202 2.03 -5.45 -2.40
C HIS A 202 2.63 -6.85 -2.52
N VAL A 203 2.38 -7.72 -1.55
CA VAL A 203 2.88 -9.10 -1.51
C VAL A 203 1.69 -10.06 -1.45
N ASP A 204 1.68 -11.06 -2.32
CA ASP A 204 0.57 -11.99 -2.50
C ASP A 204 0.69 -13.28 -1.69
N ASN A 205 1.92 -13.71 -1.43
CA ASN A 205 2.21 -14.95 -0.74
C ASN A 205 3.45 -14.83 0.15
N ILE A 206 3.47 -15.59 1.24
CA ILE A 206 4.64 -15.75 2.10
C ILE A 206 4.97 -17.24 2.13
N MET A 207 6.23 -17.56 1.86
CA MET A 207 6.76 -18.92 1.85
C MET A 207 7.99 -18.98 2.75
N PHE A 208 8.06 -20.00 3.61
CA PHE A 208 9.26 -20.27 4.40
C PHE A 208 10.14 -21.25 3.63
N GLU A 209 11.43 -20.96 3.50
CA GLU A 209 12.38 -21.87 2.84
C GLU A 209 12.48 -23.21 3.55
N ASN A 210 12.42 -23.18 4.89
CA ASN A 210 12.50 -24.35 5.73
C ASN A 210 11.46 -24.29 6.86
N GLY A 211 10.64 -25.33 6.99
CA GLY A 211 9.66 -25.45 8.08
C GLY A 211 10.29 -25.45 9.48
N ASN A 212 11.58 -25.80 9.60
CA ASN A 212 12.32 -25.74 10.86
C ASN A 212 12.47 -24.31 11.40
N LEU A 213 12.47 -23.28 10.53
CA LEU A 213 12.53 -21.88 10.96
C LEU A 213 11.33 -21.52 11.84
N VAL A 214 10.14 -21.88 11.37
CA VAL A 214 8.88 -21.64 12.09
C VAL A 214 8.84 -22.48 13.36
N ASN A 215 9.26 -23.75 13.30
CA ASN A 215 9.28 -24.61 14.48
C ASN A 215 10.22 -24.07 15.57
N ARG A 216 11.42 -23.61 15.21
CA ARG A 216 12.36 -23.00 16.16
C ARG A 216 11.77 -21.77 16.83
N PHE A 217 11.13 -20.90 16.06
CA PHE A 217 10.47 -19.69 16.57
C PHE A 217 9.29 -20.04 17.51
N LEU A 218 8.46 -21.01 17.15
CA LEU A 218 7.33 -21.45 17.97
C LEU A 218 7.74 -22.18 19.26
N ASN A 219 8.94 -22.74 19.33
CA ASN A 219 9.40 -23.46 20.53
C ASN A 219 9.47 -22.57 21.77
N TYR A 220 9.75 -21.27 21.61
CA TYR A 220 9.70 -20.32 22.71
C TYR A 220 8.30 -20.24 23.34
N TRP A 221 7.26 -20.13 22.51
CA TRP A 221 5.88 -20.10 23.00
C TRP A 221 5.49 -21.44 23.63
N ARG A 222 5.91 -22.58 23.05
CA ARG A 222 5.64 -23.91 23.61
C ARG A 222 6.25 -24.12 25.00
N SER A 223 7.44 -23.58 25.24
CA SER A 223 8.15 -23.75 26.53
C SER A 223 7.72 -22.72 27.57
N SER A 224 7.45 -21.47 27.17
CA SER A 224 7.22 -20.37 28.10
C SER A 224 5.74 -19.95 28.23
N GLY A 225 4.92 -20.23 27.23
CA GLY A 225 3.54 -19.72 27.12
C GLY A 225 3.43 -18.24 26.75
N PHE A 226 4.56 -17.50 26.66
CA PHE A 226 4.57 -16.08 26.32
C PHE A 226 4.67 -15.84 24.82
N GLN A 227 4.15 -14.69 24.39
CA GLN A 227 4.24 -14.25 23.00
C GLN A 227 5.69 -13.93 22.61
N ARG A 228 5.98 -14.01 21.31
CA ARG A 228 7.29 -13.73 20.74
C ARG A 228 7.14 -12.97 19.44
N VAL A 229 8.01 -11.99 19.21
CA VAL A 229 8.11 -11.23 17.96
C VAL A 229 9.45 -11.51 17.31
N GLY A 230 9.46 -11.55 15.97
CA GLY A 230 10.67 -11.68 15.17
C GLY A 230 10.55 -10.96 13.83
N PHE A 231 11.69 -10.52 13.30
CA PHE A 231 11.84 -9.94 11.99
C PHE A 231 12.10 -11.03 10.95
N LEU A 232 11.33 -11.02 9.87
CA LEU A 232 11.50 -11.96 8.77
C LEU A 232 12.53 -11.41 7.80
N TYR A 233 13.59 -12.16 7.56
CA TYR A 233 14.62 -11.85 6.57
C TYR A 233 14.51 -12.81 5.40
N GLY A 234 14.64 -12.28 4.19
CA GLY A 234 14.39 -13.04 2.98
C GLY A 234 14.50 -12.20 1.73
N ARG A 235 13.85 -12.67 0.67
CA ARG A 235 13.81 -12.00 -0.64
C ARG A 235 12.42 -12.06 -1.25
N TYR A 236 12.16 -11.18 -2.20
CA TYR A 236 10.96 -11.22 -3.01
C TYR A 236 11.22 -11.97 -4.33
N GLU A 237 10.26 -12.79 -4.73
CA GLU A 237 10.30 -13.56 -5.98
C GLU A 237 8.97 -13.46 -6.72
N VAL A 238 8.98 -13.70 -8.03
CA VAL A 238 7.76 -13.78 -8.85
C VAL A 238 6.90 -14.95 -8.38
N TYR A 239 5.58 -14.74 -8.33
CA TYR A 239 4.61 -15.73 -7.90
C TYR A 239 3.50 -15.94 -8.93
N ASP A 240 3.48 -17.12 -9.55
CA ASP A 240 2.52 -17.48 -10.59
C ASP A 240 1.10 -17.81 -10.07
N GLY A 241 0.96 -17.94 -8.74
CA GLY A 241 -0.33 -18.22 -8.11
C GLY A 241 -1.31 -17.04 -8.14
N VAL A 242 -0.86 -15.85 -8.53
CA VAL A 242 -1.70 -14.66 -8.78
C VAL A 242 -1.13 -13.97 -10.03
N PRO A 243 -1.97 -13.41 -10.93
CA PRO A 243 -1.46 -12.66 -12.08
C PRO A 243 -0.54 -11.52 -11.63
N LEU A 244 0.70 -11.52 -12.11
CA LEU A 244 1.75 -10.56 -11.73
C LEU A 244 2.00 -10.51 -10.21
N GLY A 245 1.89 -11.66 -9.54
CA GLY A 245 2.02 -11.74 -8.10
C GLY A 245 3.48 -11.73 -7.63
N ILE A 246 3.66 -11.32 -6.37
CA ILE A 246 4.95 -11.37 -5.66
C ILE A 246 4.82 -12.30 -4.46
N ARG A 247 5.82 -13.16 -4.22
CA ARG A 247 5.97 -13.91 -2.97
C ARG A 247 7.17 -13.42 -2.18
N ALA A 248 7.02 -13.35 -0.86
CA ALA A 248 8.13 -13.20 0.08
C ALA A 248 8.64 -14.58 0.49
N VAL A 249 9.89 -14.88 0.17
CA VAL A 249 10.58 -16.12 0.58
C VAL A 249 11.43 -15.82 1.80
N VAL A 250 11.04 -16.36 2.94
CA VAL A 250 11.67 -16.13 4.25
C VAL A 250 12.79 -17.15 4.46
N ALA A 251 14.01 -16.64 4.60
CA ALA A 251 15.23 -17.41 4.83
C ALA A 251 15.61 -17.48 6.33
N ALA A 252 15.29 -16.45 7.11
CA ALA A 252 15.61 -16.39 8.52
C ALA A 252 14.58 -15.58 9.33
N ILE A 253 14.53 -15.86 10.64
CA ILE A 253 13.77 -15.08 11.61
C ILE A 253 14.76 -14.60 12.66
N TYR A 254 14.89 -13.28 12.81
CA TYR A 254 15.71 -12.63 13.83
C TYR A 254 14.82 -12.18 14.98
N GLU A 255 15.20 -12.50 16.21
CA GLU A 255 14.42 -12.16 17.40
C GLU A 255 15.12 -11.01 18.15
N PRO A 256 14.56 -9.79 18.15
CA PRO A 256 15.15 -8.69 18.90
C PRO A 256 15.01 -8.92 20.41
N ALA A 257 15.80 -8.17 21.19
CA ALA A 257 15.67 -8.14 22.65
C ALA A 257 14.25 -7.67 23.04
N GLN A 258 13.56 -8.48 23.85
CA GLN A 258 12.18 -8.31 24.29
C GLN A 258 11.95 -9.03 25.62
#